data_AF-A0AAD3N7J7-F1
#
_entry.id   AF-A0AAD3N7J7-F1
#
_cell.length_a   1.000
_cell.length_b   1.000
_cell.length_c   1.000
_cell.angle_alpha   90.00
_cell.angle_beta   90.00
_cell.angle_gamma   90.00
#
_symmetry.space_group_name_H-M   'P 1'
#
loop_
_entity.id
_entity.type
_entity.pdbx_description
1 polymer ?
#
loop_
_entity_poly.entity_id
_entity_poly.type
_entity_poly.pdbx_seq_one_letter_code
_entity_poly.pdbx_strand_id
1 'polypeptide(L)'
;MLRVWPCPSAVVALCNAEELQSKSKVCANVFCGAGRECAVNEKGEPSCLCIESCKPHKRSVCGSNGKTYRNHCELHRDACLTGLKIQVAHDGHCQ
;
A
#
# COMPACT_ATOMS: atom_id res chain seq x y z
N MET A 1 -32.80 6.75 -7.21
CA MET A 1 -33.43 6.55 -5.88
C MET A 1 -32.67 5.43 -5.19
N LEU A 2 -31.73 5.77 -4.30
CA LEU A 2 -31.01 4.76 -3.52
C LEU A 2 -32.01 4.00 -2.67
N ARG A 3 -32.06 2.67 -2.83
CA ARG A 3 -32.84 1.82 -1.93
C ARG A 3 -32.09 1.74 -0.60
N VAL A 4 -32.46 2.61 0.32
CA VAL A 4 -32.06 2.51 1.73
C VAL A 4 -33.05 1.54 2.37
N TRP A 5 -32.65 0.28 2.55
CA TRP A 5 -33.41 -0.64 3.39
C TRP A 5 -33.06 -0.38 4.86
N PRO A 6 -34.05 -0.24 5.76
CA PRO A 6 -33.77 -0.02 7.17
C PRO A 6 -33.13 -1.28 7.76
N CYS A 7 -31.87 -1.22 8.23
CA CYS A 7 -31.28 -2.32 9.00
C CYS A 7 -32.07 -2.45 10.32
N PRO A 8 -32.75 -3.58 10.61
CA PRO A 8 -33.29 -3.84 11.92
C PRO A 8 -32.12 -4.10 12.89
N SER A 9 -32.21 -3.52 14.08
CA SER A 9 -31.14 -3.36 15.08
C SER A 9 -30.48 -4.65 15.65
N ALA A 10 -30.68 -5.82 15.04
CA ALA A 10 -30.17 -7.10 15.52
C ALA A 10 -29.07 -7.73 14.63
N VAL A 11 -28.71 -7.12 13.49
CA VAL A 11 -27.70 -7.68 12.56
C VAL A 11 -26.64 -6.65 12.14
N VAL A 12 -26.20 -5.82 13.10
CA VAL A 12 -25.10 -4.86 12.91
C VAL A 12 -23.83 -5.55 12.39
N ALA A 13 -23.62 -6.84 12.71
CA ALA A 13 -22.49 -7.62 12.23
C ALA A 13 -22.56 -8.05 10.75
N LEU A 14 -23.74 -8.00 10.11
CA LEU A 14 -23.92 -8.39 8.70
C LEU A 14 -24.10 -7.20 7.75
N CYS A 15 -24.58 -6.04 8.22
CA CYS A 15 -24.68 -4.84 7.37
C CYS A 15 -23.30 -4.24 6.98
N ASN A 16 -22.22 -4.57 7.71
CA ASN A 16 -20.86 -4.04 7.42
C ASN A 16 -19.98 -4.96 6.55
N ALA A 17 -20.53 -6.04 5.98
CA ALA A 17 -19.77 -6.94 5.10
C ALA A 17 -19.71 -6.45 3.64
N GLU A 18 -20.69 -5.67 3.17
CA GLU A 18 -20.72 -5.17 1.79
C GLU A 18 -19.72 -4.02 1.53
N GLU A 19 -19.29 -3.27 2.55
CA GLU A 19 -18.38 -2.13 2.35
C GLU A 19 -16.88 -2.50 2.35
N LEU A 20 -16.46 -3.48 3.17
CA LEU A 20 -15.07 -4.00 3.16
C LEU A 20 -14.78 -4.84 1.91
N GLN A 21 -15.79 -5.53 1.38
CA GLN A 21 -15.65 -6.38 0.21
C GLN A 21 -15.62 -5.58 -1.10
N SER A 22 -16.25 -4.40 -1.12
CA SER A 22 -16.25 -3.51 -2.29
C SER A 22 -14.90 -2.84 -2.52
N LYS A 23 -14.25 -2.29 -1.47
CA LYS A 23 -12.92 -1.66 -1.57
C LYS A 23 -11.82 -2.63 -2.02
N SER A 24 -11.91 -3.89 -1.60
CA SER A 24 -10.97 -4.94 -2.02
C SER A 24 -11.10 -5.29 -3.52
N LYS A 25 -12.32 -5.25 -4.09
CA LYS A 25 -12.53 -5.51 -5.53
C LYS A 25 -11.91 -4.45 -6.44
N VAL A 26 -11.91 -3.18 -6.02
CA VAL A 26 -11.36 -2.07 -6.82
C VAL A 26 -9.85 -2.23 -7.04
N CYS A 27 -9.13 -2.69 -6.02
CA CYS A 27 -7.69 -2.96 -6.08
C CYS A 27 -7.32 -4.40 -6.49
N ALA A 28 -8.30 -5.28 -6.75
CA ALA A 28 -8.05 -6.72 -6.91
C ALA A 28 -7.11 -7.06 -8.07
N ASN A 29 -7.18 -6.31 -9.17
CA ASN A 29 -6.35 -6.51 -10.37
C ASN A 29 -5.39 -5.33 -10.62
N VAL A 30 -5.10 -4.53 -9.59
CA VAL A 30 -4.25 -3.34 -9.70
C VAL A 30 -2.86 -3.66 -9.18
N PHE A 31 -1.88 -3.58 -10.07
CA PHE A 31 -0.48 -3.77 -9.73
C PHE A 31 0.21 -2.43 -9.55
N CYS A 32 0.33 -2.00 -8.29
CA CYS A 32 1.18 -0.87 -7.92
C CYS A 32 2.63 -1.37 -7.82
N GLY A 33 3.56 -0.72 -8.52
CA GLY A 33 4.98 -1.09 -8.51
C GLY A 33 5.61 -1.08 -7.11
N ALA A 34 6.88 -1.47 -7.02
CA ALA A 34 7.57 -1.59 -5.73
C ALA A 34 7.53 -0.28 -4.91
N GLY A 35 7.27 -0.40 -3.60
CA GLY A 35 7.17 0.75 -2.69
C GLY A 35 5.81 1.45 -2.70
N ARG A 36 4.83 0.90 -3.42
CA ARG A 36 3.49 1.44 -3.54
C ARG A 36 2.43 0.42 -3.14
N GLU A 37 1.31 0.92 -2.64
CA GLU A 37 0.13 0.13 -2.34
C GLU A 37 -1.11 0.73 -3.00
N CYS A 38 -2.08 -0.13 -3.33
CA CYS A 38 -3.33 0.31 -3.91
C CYS A 38 -4.27 0.77 -2.80
N ALA A 39 -4.78 2.00 -2.94
CA ALA A 39 -5.81 2.58 -2.10
C ALA A 39 -6.99 3.02 -2.97
N VAL A 40 -8.19 3.04 -2.39
CA VAL A 40 -9.39 3.51 -3.07
C VAL A 40 -9.65 4.96 -2.69
N ASN A 41 -9.74 5.83 -3.69
CA ASN A 41 -10.05 7.26 -3.48
C ASN A 41 -11.52 7.45 -3.08
N GLU A 42 -11.89 8.67 -2.66
CA GLU A 42 -13.27 9.05 -2.32
C GLU A 42 -14.28 8.79 -3.46
N LYS A 43 -13.80 8.77 -4.71
CA LYS A 43 -14.58 8.47 -5.91
C LYS A 43 -14.81 6.97 -6.16
N GLY A 44 -14.25 6.09 -5.35
CA GLY A 44 -14.31 4.64 -5.56
C GLY A 44 -13.34 4.13 -6.64
N GLU A 45 -12.34 4.91 -7.01
CA GLU A 45 -11.34 4.57 -8.04
C GLU A 45 -10.04 4.06 -7.40
N PRO A 46 -9.32 3.11 -8.05
CA PRO A 46 -8.02 2.65 -7.56
C PRO A 46 -6.94 3.71 -7.78
N SER A 47 -6.10 3.90 -6.77
CA SER A 47 -4.94 4.80 -6.82
C SER A 47 -3.73 4.12 -6.19
N CYS A 48 -2.56 4.30 -6.80
CA CYS A 48 -1.30 3.79 -6.26
C CYS A 48 -0.61 4.86 -5.44
N LEU A 49 -0.57 4.67 -4.12
CA LEU A 49 0.07 5.58 -3.18
C LEU A 49 1.38 4.96 -2.67
N CYS A 50 2.27 5.79 -2.14
CA CYS A 50 3.46 5.28 -1.47
C CYS A 50 3.05 4.52 -0.20
N ILE A 51 3.76 3.43 0.09
CA ILE A 51 3.51 2.66 1.31
C ILE A 51 3.72 3.55 2.53
N GLU A 52 2.74 3.63 3.42
CA GLU A 52 2.86 4.45 4.62
C GLU A 52 3.85 3.85 5.63
N SER A 53 3.79 2.53 5.84
CA SER A 53 4.63 1.81 6.79
C SER A 53 5.05 0.44 6.26
N CYS A 54 6.36 0.16 6.35
CA CYS A 54 6.92 -1.12 5.98
C CYS A 54 6.99 -2.07 7.17
N LYS A 55 6.88 -3.37 6.90
CA LYS A 55 7.09 -4.40 7.93
C LYS A 55 8.50 -4.29 8.52
N PRO A 56 8.68 -4.47 9.84
CA PRO A 56 9.93 -4.21 10.54
C PRO A 56 11.02 -5.30 10.33
N HIS A 57 11.04 -5.96 9.18
CA HIS A 57 12.08 -6.93 8.83
C HIS A 57 13.46 -6.25 8.77
N LYS A 58 14.48 -6.91 9.31
CA LYS A 58 15.87 -6.44 9.30
C LYS A 58 16.64 -7.22 8.22
N ARG A 59 16.59 -6.72 6.99
CA ARG A 59 17.35 -7.25 5.85
C ARG A 59 17.94 -6.06 5.12
N SER A 60 19.01 -5.49 5.68
CA SER A 60 19.57 -4.23 5.18
C SER A 60 19.99 -4.33 3.72
N VAL A 61 19.82 -3.24 2.98
CA VAL A 61 20.22 -3.12 1.57
C VAL A 61 20.88 -1.77 1.32
N CYS A 62 21.88 -1.74 0.45
CA CYS A 62 22.48 -0.50 -0.03
C CYS A 62 21.74 -0.03 -1.29
N GLY A 63 21.28 1.21 -1.29
CA GLY A 63 20.67 1.84 -2.45
C GLY A 63 21.70 2.38 -3.44
N SER A 64 21.30 2.52 -4.70
CA SER A 64 22.10 3.13 -5.77
C SER A 64 22.44 4.60 -5.53
N ASN A 65 21.80 5.21 -4.53
CA ASN A 65 22.08 6.57 -4.04
C ASN A 65 23.08 6.60 -2.87
N GLY A 66 23.72 5.47 -2.53
CA GLY A 66 24.68 5.36 -1.44
C GLY A 66 24.08 5.37 -0.04
N LYS A 67 22.75 5.30 0.10
CA LYS A 67 22.08 5.21 1.40
C LYS A 67 21.80 3.77 1.76
N THR A 68 21.99 3.42 3.04
CA THR A 68 21.57 2.12 3.55
C THR A 68 20.12 2.17 4.03
N TYR A 69 19.32 1.20 3.60
CA TYR A 69 17.94 1.03 4.03
C TYR A 69 17.81 -0.22 4.89
N ARG A 70 16.89 -0.19 5.87
CA ARG A 70 16.65 -1.32 6.78
C ARG A 70 16.15 -2.58 6.06
N ASN A 71 15.42 -2.39 4.96
CA ASN A 71 14.94 -3.45 4.07
C ASN A 71 14.54 -2.90 2.69
N HIS A 72 14.24 -3.80 1.75
CA HIS A 72 13.79 -3.45 0.40
C HIS A 72 12.53 -2.56 0.37
N CYS A 73 11.59 -2.77 1.30
CA CYS A 73 10.36 -1.97 1.32
C CYS A 73 10.69 -0.51 1.63
N GLU A 74 11.55 -0.25 2.62
CA GLU A 74 11.98 1.11 2.97
C GLU A 74 12.73 1.80 1.80
N LEU A 75 13.57 1.06 1.07
CA LEU A 75 14.24 1.58 -0.12
C LEU A 75 13.23 2.03 -1.19
N HIS A 76 12.26 1.18 -1.53
CA HIS A 76 11.27 1.52 -2.54
C HIS A 76 10.26 2.57 -2.06
N ARG A 77 9.96 2.61 -0.76
CA ARG A 77 9.15 3.65 -0.14
C ARG A 77 9.83 5.01 -0.28
N ASP A 78 11.11 5.10 0.04
CA ASP A 78 11.89 6.34 -0.15
C ASP A 78 11.95 6.75 -1.63
N ALA A 79 12.15 5.80 -2.54
CA ALA A 79 12.08 6.04 -3.98
C ALA A 79 10.72 6.63 -4.41
N CYS A 80 9.63 6.12 -3.83
CA CYS A 80 8.29 6.63 -4.09
C CYS A 80 8.10 8.05 -3.54
N LEU A 81 8.47 8.29 -2.28
CA LEU A 81 8.27 9.58 -1.59
C LEU A 81 9.12 10.70 -2.19
N THR A 82 10.36 10.38 -2.59
CA THR A 82 11.28 11.36 -3.17
C THR A 82 11.09 11.54 -4.68
N GLY A 83 10.36 10.65 -5.34
CA GLY A 83 10.26 10.60 -6.80
C GLY A 83 11.57 10.21 -7.50
N LEU A 84 12.57 9.71 -6.76
CA LEU A 84 13.87 9.32 -7.30
C LEU A 84 13.89 7.84 -7.67
N LYS A 85 14.58 7.50 -8.75
CA LYS A 85 14.80 6.11 -9.14
C LYS A 85 15.94 5.50 -8.31
N ILE A 86 15.60 4.93 -7.16
CA ILE A 86 16.53 4.23 -6.27
C ILE A 86 16.40 2.73 -6.51
N GLN A 87 17.51 2.09 -6.85
CA GLN A 87 17.60 0.64 -7.03
C GLN A 87 18.48 0.05 -5.95
N VAL A 88 18.38 -1.26 -5.72
CA VAL A 88 19.30 -1.97 -4.83
C VAL A 88 20.63 -2.08 -5.56
N ALA A 89 21.70 -1.56 -4.95
CA ALA A 89 23.05 -1.73 -5.43
C ALA A 89 23.61 -3.09 -5.01
N HIS A 90 23.46 -3.44 -3.72
CA HIS A 90 23.80 -4.75 -3.17
C HIS A 90 23.09 -4.97 -1.83
N ASP A 91 23.04 -6.22 -1.39
CA ASP A 91 22.57 -6.59 -0.05
C ASP A 91 23.55 -6.13 1.04
N GLY A 92 23.03 -5.82 2.22
CA GLY A 92 23.82 -5.33 3.36
C GLY A 92 23.87 -3.81 3.48
N HIS A 93 24.81 -3.31 4.28
CA HIS A 93 25.04 -1.87 4.45
C HIS A 93 25.99 -1.36 3.36
N CYS A 94 25.83 -0.11 2.93
CA CYS A 94 26.80 0.54 2.06
C CYS A 94 28.19 0.59 2.75
N GLN A 95 29.25 0.58 1.93
CA GLN A 95 30.65 0.63 2.39
C GLN A 95 31.09 2.06 2.73
#